data_AF-A0A835QWY9-F1
#
_entry.id   AF-A0A835QWY9-F1
#
_cell.length_a   1.000
_cell.length_b   1.000
_cell.length_c   1.000
_cell.angle_alpha   90.00
_cell.angle_beta   90.00
_cell.angle_gamma   90.00
#
_symmetry.space_group_name_H-M   'P 1'
#
loop_
_entity.id
_entity.type
_entity.pdbx_description
1 polymer ?
#
loop_
_entity_poly.entity_id
_entity_poly.type
_entity_poly.pdbx_seq_one_letter_code
_entity_poly.pdbx_strand_id
1 'polypeptide(L)'
;MVAFMQILSSTRETLRKLLIRGEYDGFEEEAGMHGVARLAEMLNQCKNEFPHAPPIKGAFLMEEIGALEEASGICLSNFMPRTPFLSLLQKKIKEVSCTPKDFVQKVWDFVEGIVCRILDKESENYPPLQLSLRRAGQSLIEKMRRRLLQFVKEIVEMEIRMKLPELGDVDIGRLRQQNAGRVEQAFDMKMRLLAYWECVVLRLVDALALHVVHAVKNLVEDQLDAEVMNEVVGQRVGGGSNEIEKMLEESPATAAMRERLRKSISLLQESKDVVAKIMDRVSIRAD
;
A
#
# COMPACT_ATOMS: atom_id res chain seq x y z
N MET A 1 -10.36 -21.96 -19.93
CA MET A 1 -10.88 -21.63 -18.58
C MET A 1 -10.09 -22.25 -17.44
N VAL A 2 -9.88 -23.58 -17.38
CA VAL A 2 -9.18 -24.23 -16.24
C VAL A 2 -7.77 -23.69 -16.03
N ALA A 3 -6.94 -23.61 -17.08
CA ALA A 3 -5.58 -23.09 -16.99
C ALA A 3 -5.54 -21.63 -16.50
N PHE A 4 -6.43 -20.78 -16.99
CA PHE A 4 -6.55 -19.39 -16.55
C PHE A 4 -6.90 -19.27 -15.06
N MET A 5 -7.87 -20.06 -14.58
CA MET A 5 -8.23 -20.10 -13.16
C MET A 5 -7.08 -20.60 -12.29
N GLN A 6 -6.31 -21.58 -12.78
CA GLN A 6 -5.13 -22.09 -12.08
C GLN A 6 -4.05 -21.00 -11.96
N ILE A 7 -3.73 -20.28 -13.04
CA ILE A 7 -2.78 -19.16 -13.03
C ILE A 7 -3.22 -18.08 -12.03
N LEU A 8 -4.50 -17.70 -12.05
CA LEU A 8 -5.06 -16.73 -11.09
C LEU A 8 -4.93 -17.22 -9.64
N SER A 9 -5.30 -18.47 -9.39
CA SER A 9 -5.21 -19.05 -8.05
C SER A 9 -3.77 -19.13 -7.53
N SER A 10 -2.82 -19.46 -8.40
CA SER A 10 -1.38 -19.50 -8.12
C SER A 10 -0.85 -18.10 -7.82
N THR A 11 -1.12 -17.13 -8.70
CA THR A 11 -0.77 -15.71 -8.51
C THR A 11 -1.27 -15.19 -7.17
N ARG A 12 -2.54 -15.42 -6.84
CA ARG A 12 -3.15 -14.96 -5.60
C ARG A 12 -2.49 -15.61 -4.37
N GLU A 13 -2.18 -16.91 -4.44
CA GLU A 13 -1.50 -17.59 -3.32
C GLU A 13 -0.08 -17.05 -3.13
N THR A 14 0.67 -16.85 -4.21
CA THR A 14 2.01 -16.24 -4.15
C THR A 14 1.97 -14.82 -3.59
N LEU A 15 1.00 -14.01 -4.01
CA LEU A 15 0.80 -12.67 -3.45
C LEU A 15 0.42 -12.70 -1.96
N ARG A 16 -0.44 -13.64 -1.56
CA ARG A 16 -0.83 -13.83 -0.16
C ARG A 16 0.39 -14.20 0.69
N LYS A 17 1.25 -15.08 0.20
CA LYS A 17 2.51 -15.44 0.87
C LYS A 17 3.40 -14.22 1.09
N LEU A 18 3.67 -13.45 0.03
CA LEU A 18 4.64 -12.34 0.06
C LEU A 18 4.13 -11.09 0.79
N LEU A 19 2.86 -10.70 0.58
CA LEU A 19 2.31 -9.43 1.06
C LEU A 19 1.53 -9.55 2.38
N ILE A 20 1.05 -10.74 2.74
CA ILE A 20 0.22 -10.95 3.94
C ILE A 20 0.93 -11.85 4.95
N ARG A 21 1.46 -13.00 4.53
CA ARG A 21 2.07 -13.98 5.46
C ARG A 21 3.54 -13.70 5.75
N GLY A 22 4.23 -12.96 4.88
CA GLY A 22 5.67 -12.71 5.00
C GLY A 22 6.53 -13.91 4.60
N GLU A 23 5.95 -14.89 3.91
CA GLU A 23 6.66 -16.03 3.32
C GLU A 23 7.26 -15.58 1.98
N TYR A 24 8.54 -15.87 1.74
CA TYR A 24 9.28 -15.46 0.54
C TYR A 24 9.87 -16.65 -0.25
N ASP A 25 9.25 -17.82 -0.11
CA ASP A 25 9.64 -19.05 -0.82
C ASP A 25 9.77 -18.78 -2.34
N GLY A 26 10.93 -19.09 -2.90
CA GLY A 26 11.21 -18.90 -4.33
C GLY A 26 11.64 -17.49 -4.73
N PHE A 27 11.85 -16.59 -3.76
CA PHE A 27 12.39 -15.24 -3.97
C PHE A 27 13.45 -14.85 -2.92
N GLU A 28 14.16 -15.81 -2.34
CA GLU A 28 15.11 -15.62 -1.23
C GLU A 28 16.25 -14.64 -1.55
N GLU A 29 16.70 -14.60 -2.81
CA GLU A 29 17.77 -13.71 -3.26
C GLU A 29 17.26 -12.30 -3.65
N GLU A 30 15.95 -12.15 -3.87
CA GLU A 30 15.33 -10.90 -4.28
C GLU A 30 14.78 -10.16 -3.07
N ALA A 31 15.65 -9.41 -2.38
CA ALA A 31 15.26 -8.65 -1.19
C ALA A 31 14.14 -7.61 -1.43
N GLY A 32 13.82 -7.27 -2.68
CA GLY A 32 12.68 -6.45 -3.08
C GLY A 32 11.33 -7.19 -3.08
N MET A 33 11.32 -8.52 -3.01
CA MET A 33 10.11 -9.34 -2.95
C MET A 33 9.65 -9.63 -1.52
N HIS A 34 10.45 -9.26 -0.51
CA HIS A 34 10.12 -9.45 0.90
C HIS A 34 9.05 -8.43 1.35
N GLY A 35 7.82 -8.62 0.88
CA GLY A 35 6.71 -7.66 0.98
C GLY A 35 6.49 -7.13 2.40
N VAL A 36 6.23 -8.02 3.35
CA VAL A 36 5.96 -7.64 4.74
C VAL A 36 7.13 -6.90 5.39
N ALA A 37 8.37 -7.35 5.17
CA ALA A 37 9.56 -6.72 5.75
C ALA A 37 9.76 -5.31 5.20
N ARG A 38 9.62 -5.11 3.88
CA ARG A 38 9.76 -3.79 3.25
C ARG A 38 8.64 -2.84 3.64
N LEU A 39 7.40 -3.30 3.73
CA LEU A 39 6.29 -2.48 4.23
C LEU A 39 6.55 -2.00 5.67
N ALA A 40 7.10 -2.87 6.53
CA ALA A 40 7.48 -2.48 7.89
C ALA A 40 8.62 -1.45 7.93
N GLU A 41 9.64 -1.61 7.08
CA GLU A 41 10.72 -0.61 6.93
C GLU A 41 10.18 0.76 6.47
N MET A 42 9.28 0.78 5.48
CA MET A 42 8.68 2.01 4.97
C MET A 42 7.83 2.71 6.02
N LEU A 43 7.11 1.95 6.86
CA LEU A 43 6.35 2.51 7.98
C LEU A 43 7.28 3.13 9.03
N ASN A 44 8.38 2.44 9.37
CA ASN A 44 9.38 2.98 10.29
C ASN A 44 10.05 4.25 9.74
N GLN A 45 10.31 4.30 8.44
CA GLN A 45 10.83 5.50 7.77
C GLN A 45 9.80 6.64 7.81
N CYS A 46 8.52 6.36 7.55
CA CYS A 46 7.46 7.36 7.63
C CYS A 46 7.38 8.02 9.01
N LYS A 47 7.48 7.23 10.09
CA LYS A 47 7.53 7.76 11.46
C LYS A 47 8.69 8.76 11.66
N ASN A 48 9.85 8.48 11.07
CA ASN A 48 11.05 9.33 11.19
C ASN A 48 10.99 10.56 10.27
N GLU A 49 10.19 10.54 9.21
CA GLU A 49 9.95 11.68 8.32
C GLU A 49 9.07 12.76 8.98
N PHE A 50 8.26 12.40 9.99
CA PHE A 50 7.56 13.40 10.77
C PHE A 50 8.55 14.25 11.58
N PRO A 51 8.43 15.59 11.55
CA PRO A 51 9.28 16.45 12.35
C PRO A 51 9.10 16.08 13.82
N HIS A 52 10.22 15.88 14.49
CA HIS A 52 10.23 15.71 15.95
C HIS A 52 9.60 16.94 16.59
N ALA A 53 9.08 16.78 17.80
CA ALA A 53 8.47 17.86 18.56
C ALA A 53 9.41 19.10 18.49
N PRO A 54 8.86 20.30 18.18
CA PRO A 54 9.67 21.46 17.81
C PRO A 54 10.81 21.68 18.82
N PRO A 55 12.07 21.79 18.36
CA PRO A 55 13.21 21.92 19.25
C PRO A 55 13.03 23.14 20.14
N ILE A 56 13.41 23.02 21.42
CA ILE A 56 13.53 24.13 22.36
C ILE A 56 14.80 24.94 21.98
N LYS A 57 14.88 25.49 20.77
CA LYS A 57 15.97 26.38 20.34
C LYS A 57 15.48 27.40 19.30
N GLY A 58 15.86 28.66 19.48
CA GLY A 58 15.47 29.79 18.62
C GLY A 58 14.62 30.83 19.37
N ALA A 59 13.79 31.59 18.63
CA ALA A 59 12.81 32.57 19.12
C ALA A 59 11.72 31.91 19.99
N PHE A 60 12.14 31.39 21.13
CA PHE A 60 11.37 30.60 22.07
C PHE A 60 10.13 31.38 22.52
N LEU A 61 8.96 30.76 22.38
CA LEU A 61 7.65 31.32 22.71
C LEU A 61 7.15 32.43 21.79
N MET A 62 7.87 32.86 20.76
CA MET A 62 7.42 33.99 19.93
C MET A 62 6.22 33.65 19.03
N GLU A 63 6.14 32.43 18.50
CA GLU A 63 4.95 31.96 17.79
C GLU A 63 3.76 31.80 18.74
N GLU A 64 4.01 31.25 19.92
CA GLU A 64 2.99 31.04 20.95
C GLU A 64 2.46 32.36 21.52
N ILE A 65 3.35 33.32 21.78
CA ILE A 65 3.03 34.69 22.22
C ILE A 65 2.30 35.43 21.12
N GLY A 66 2.73 35.33 19.86
CA GLY A 66 2.04 35.93 18.71
C GLY A 66 0.62 35.41 18.54
N ALA A 67 0.41 34.09 18.65
CA ALA A 67 -0.92 33.49 18.59
C ALA A 67 -1.81 33.90 19.78
N LEU A 68 -1.23 34.08 20.97
CA LEU A 68 -1.93 34.59 22.16
C LEU A 68 -2.27 36.09 22.03
N GLU A 69 -1.43 36.87 21.34
CA GLU A 69 -1.65 38.29 21.06
C GLU A 69 -2.71 38.51 19.96
N GLU A 70 -2.74 37.67 18.93
CA GLU A 70 -3.75 37.76 17.85
C GLU A 70 -5.15 37.33 18.30
N ALA A 71 -5.26 36.36 19.22
CA ALA A 71 -6.56 35.85 19.69
C ALA A 71 -7.04 36.47 21.01
N SER A 72 -6.52 37.64 21.40
CA SER A 72 -6.74 38.24 22.71
C SER A 72 -8.20 38.67 22.94
N GLY A 73 -9.05 37.73 23.34
CA GLY A 73 -10.36 37.96 23.97
C GLY A 73 -10.27 38.09 25.49
N ILE A 74 -11.42 38.08 26.18
CA ILE A 74 -11.53 38.13 27.65
C ILE A 74 -10.95 36.83 28.25
N CYS A 75 -9.64 36.77 28.44
CA CYS A 75 -8.98 35.62 29.06
C CYS A 75 -8.50 35.98 30.46
N LEU A 76 -8.86 35.14 31.44
CA LEU A 76 -8.33 35.21 32.79
C LEU A 76 -6.83 34.85 32.78
N SER A 77 -6.03 35.49 33.63
CA SER A 77 -4.57 35.32 33.68
C SER A 77 -4.11 33.88 33.92
N ASN A 78 -4.99 33.00 34.40
CA ASN A 78 -4.64 31.64 34.82
C ASN A 78 -5.15 30.54 33.87
N PHE A 79 -5.79 30.88 32.75
CA PHE A 79 -6.38 29.90 31.83
C PHE A 79 -5.80 30.03 30.42
N MET A 80 -5.34 28.90 29.87
CA MET A 80 -4.85 28.82 28.50
C MET A 80 -6.03 28.94 27.50
N PRO A 81 -6.01 29.88 26.55
CA PRO A 81 -7.08 30.01 25.57
C PRO A 81 -7.01 28.89 24.53
N ARG A 82 -8.15 28.28 24.23
CA ARG A 82 -8.25 27.13 23.31
C ARG A 82 -7.98 27.52 21.85
N THR A 83 -8.35 28.72 21.43
CA THR A 83 -8.28 29.16 20.03
C THR A 83 -6.84 29.28 19.50
N PRO A 84 -5.90 29.98 20.18
CA PRO A 84 -4.47 30.00 19.83
C PRO A 84 -3.84 28.62 19.76
N PHE A 85 -4.18 27.76 20.72
CA PHE A 85 -3.65 26.40 20.77
C PHE A 85 -4.06 25.61 19.51
N LEU A 86 -5.35 25.69 19.14
CA LEU A 86 -5.85 25.01 17.95
C LEU A 86 -5.32 25.60 16.65
N SER A 87 -5.16 26.91 16.53
CA SER A 87 -4.63 27.53 15.31
C SER A 87 -3.18 27.11 15.05
N LEU A 88 -2.34 27.06 16.10
CA LEU A 88 -0.97 26.57 16.03
C LEU A 88 -0.91 25.08 15.70
N LEU A 89 -1.76 24.27 16.34
CA LEU A 89 -1.84 22.85 16.06
C LEU A 89 -2.27 22.58 14.60
N GLN A 90 -3.30 23.27 14.11
CA GLN A 90 -3.75 23.17 12.72
C GLN A 90 -2.68 23.60 11.72
N LYS A 91 -1.93 24.67 12.03
CA LYS A 91 -0.79 25.11 11.21
C LYS A 91 0.25 23.98 11.08
N LYS A 92 0.64 23.36 12.20
CA LYS A 92 1.58 22.24 12.22
C LYS A 92 1.06 21.00 11.49
N ILE A 93 -0.21 20.64 11.64
CA ILE A 93 -0.81 19.51 10.92
C ILE A 93 -0.83 19.77 9.40
N LYS A 94 -1.09 21.01 8.98
CA LYS A 94 -1.04 21.40 7.56
C LYS A 94 0.38 21.27 6.99
N GLU A 95 1.41 21.65 7.74
CA GLU A 95 2.82 21.54 7.34
C GLU A 95 3.22 20.08 7.06
N VAL A 96 2.71 19.11 7.82
CA VAL A 96 3.03 17.68 7.64
C VAL A 96 2.02 16.93 6.77
N SER A 97 1.05 17.63 6.15
CA SER A 97 -0.02 16.98 5.39
C SER A 97 0.43 16.30 4.09
N CYS A 98 1.67 16.58 3.63
CA CYS A 98 2.30 15.87 2.52
C CYS A 98 2.90 14.52 2.94
N THR A 99 3.49 14.42 4.14
CA THR A 99 4.22 13.22 4.60
C THR A 99 3.38 11.92 4.52
N PRO A 100 2.12 11.88 5.01
CA PRO A 100 1.25 10.73 4.83
C PRO A 100 0.96 10.36 3.36
N LYS A 101 0.85 11.36 2.47
CA LYS A 101 0.54 11.14 1.05
C LYS A 101 1.73 10.55 0.32
N ASP A 102 2.93 11.08 0.59
CA ASP A 102 4.17 10.58 0.02
C ASP A 102 4.45 9.15 0.48
N PHE A 103 4.17 8.83 1.75
CA PHE A 103 4.22 7.45 2.24
C PHE A 103 3.28 6.52 1.48
N VAL A 104 2.01 6.90 1.31
CA VAL A 104 1.03 6.10 0.55
C VAL A 104 1.49 5.88 -0.88
N GLN A 105 2.06 6.88 -1.54
CA GLN A 105 2.59 6.76 -2.89
C GLN A 105 3.72 5.71 -2.94
N LYS A 106 4.72 5.84 -2.06
CA LYS A 106 5.84 4.89 -1.98
C LYS A 106 5.35 3.45 -1.79
N VAL A 107 4.40 3.24 -0.87
CA VAL A 107 3.83 1.91 -0.57
C VAL A 107 3.18 1.31 -1.81
N TRP A 108 2.37 2.08 -2.53
CA TRP A 108 1.69 1.55 -3.71
C TRP A 108 2.64 1.32 -4.89
N ASP A 109 3.67 2.14 -5.08
CA ASP A 109 4.69 1.92 -6.11
C ASP A 109 5.46 0.61 -5.85
N PHE A 110 5.72 0.30 -4.57
CA PHE A 110 6.33 -0.96 -4.15
C PHE A 110 5.40 -2.17 -4.39
N VAL A 111 4.15 -2.09 -3.94
CA VAL A 111 3.14 -3.14 -4.13
C VAL A 111 2.88 -3.39 -5.62
N GLU A 112 2.84 -2.33 -6.42
CA GLU A 112 2.72 -2.40 -7.88
C GLU A 112 3.85 -3.19 -8.52
N GLY A 113 5.09 -2.94 -8.09
CA GLY A 113 6.26 -3.69 -8.53
C GLY A 113 6.13 -5.19 -8.25
N ILE A 114 5.70 -5.57 -7.05
CA ILE A 114 5.51 -6.98 -6.66
C ILE A 114 4.40 -7.63 -7.50
N VAL A 115 3.23 -6.99 -7.57
CA VAL A 115 2.06 -7.52 -8.30
C VAL A 115 2.40 -7.70 -9.78
N CYS A 116 3.00 -6.71 -10.43
CA CYS A 116 3.36 -6.81 -11.84
C CYS A 116 4.36 -7.94 -12.09
N ARG A 117 5.40 -8.06 -11.26
CA ARG A 117 6.41 -9.13 -11.41
C ARG A 117 5.82 -10.53 -11.26
N ILE A 118 4.93 -10.75 -10.29
CA ILE A 118 4.30 -12.06 -10.10
C ILE A 118 3.36 -12.37 -11.26
N LEU A 119 2.55 -11.39 -11.69
CA LEU A 119 1.68 -11.57 -12.85
C LEU A 119 2.50 -11.91 -14.11
N ASP A 120 3.63 -11.24 -14.31
CA ASP A 120 4.54 -11.51 -15.42
C ASP A 120 5.14 -12.93 -15.36
N LYS A 121 5.64 -13.34 -14.19
CA LYS A 121 6.22 -14.68 -13.98
C LYS A 121 5.19 -15.80 -14.21
N GLU A 122 3.97 -15.64 -13.69
CA GLU A 122 2.93 -16.66 -13.79
C GLU A 122 2.29 -16.73 -15.19
N SER A 123 2.48 -15.71 -16.03
CA SER A 123 1.91 -15.64 -17.39
C SER A 123 2.94 -15.58 -18.53
N GLU A 124 4.22 -15.80 -18.24
CA GLU A 124 5.33 -15.74 -19.21
C GLU A 124 5.09 -16.59 -20.46
N ASN A 125 4.44 -17.73 -20.29
CA ASN A 125 4.13 -18.65 -21.40
C ASN A 125 3.00 -18.15 -22.32
N TYR A 126 2.22 -17.16 -21.89
CA TYR A 126 0.99 -16.68 -22.53
C TYR A 126 1.04 -15.15 -22.72
N PRO A 127 1.79 -14.64 -23.72
CA PRO A 127 1.96 -13.20 -23.93
C PRO A 127 0.65 -12.38 -24.02
N PRO A 128 -0.42 -12.87 -24.70
CA PRO A 128 -1.68 -12.13 -24.75
C PRO A 128 -2.35 -12.01 -23.37
N LEU A 129 -2.27 -13.05 -22.54
CA LEU A 129 -2.78 -13.05 -21.18
C LEU A 129 -1.95 -12.11 -20.29
N GLN A 130 -0.62 -12.13 -20.43
CA GLN A 130 0.29 -11.30 -19.64
C GLN A 130 -0.05 -9.81 -19.74
N LEU A 131 -0.30 -9.31 -20.95
CA LEU A 131 -0.67 -7.90 -21.16
C LEU A 131 -1.98 -7.53 -20.46
N SER A 132 -2.99 -8.41 -20.54
CA SER A 132 -4.28 -8.17 -19.88
C SER A 132 -4.18 -8.27 -18.36
N LEU A 133 -3.41 -9.23 -17.84
CA LEU A 133 -3.15 -9.35 -16.40
C LEU A 133 -2.43 -8.12 -15.86
N ARG A 134 -1.38 -7.66 -16.53
CA ARG A 134 -0.64 -6.46 -16.11
C ARG A 134 -1.55 -5.23 -16.08
N ARG A 135 -2.40 -5.05 -17.09
CA ARG A 135 -3.36 -3.94 -17.16
C ARG A 135 -4.40 -4.01 -16.04
N ALA A 136 -4.92 -5.21 -15.73
CA ALA A 136 -5.84 -5.42 -14.60
C ALA A 136 -5.17 -5.14 -13.25
N GLY A 137 -3.92 -5.57 -13.08
CA GLY A 137 -3.13 -5.29 -11.89
C GLY A 137 -2.97 -3.79 -11.67
N GLN A 138 -2.53 -3.07 -12.69
CA GLN A 138 -2.36 -1.62 -12.64
C GLN A 138 -3.68 -0.87 -12.40
N SER A 139 -4.77 -1.28 -13.05
CA SER A 139 -6.09 -0.65 -12.82
C SER A 139 -6.56 -0.84 -11.37
N LEU A 140 -6.36 -2.04 -10.81
CA LEU A 140 -6.69 -2.35 -9.42
C LEU A 140 -5.85 -1.52 -8.44
N ILE A 141 -4.54 -1.46 -8.66
CA ILE A 141 -3.63 -0.69 -7.81
C ILE A 141 -4.03 0.78 -7.82
N GLU A 142 -4.37 1.33 -8.98
CA GLU A 142 -4.78 2.73 -9.11
C GLU A 142 -6.09 3.03 -8.39
N LYS A 143 -7.02 2.07 -8.40
CA LYS A 143 -8.27 2.15 -7.67
C LYS A 143 -8.03 2.11 -6.15
N MET A 144 -7.14 1.24 -5.68
CA MET A 144 -6.81 1.12 -4.25
C MET A 144 -5.99 2.31 -3.76
N ARG A 145 -5.01 2.77 -4.54
CA ARG A 145 -4.21 3.98 -4.30
C ARG A 145 -5.10 5.21 -4.11
N ARG A 146 -6.08 5.41 -5.01
CA ARG A 146 -7.06 6.51 -4.88
C ARG A 146 -7.90 6.43 -3.60
N ARG A 147 -8.39 5.24 -3.24
CA ARG A 147 -9.16 5.04 -1.99
C ARG A 147 -8.32 5.39 -0.76
N LEU A 148 -7.07 4.96 -0.73
CA LEU A 148 -6.18 5.23 0.41
C LEU A 148 -5.80 6.71 0.50
N LEU A 149 -5.54 7.38 -0.63
CA LEU A 149 -5.29 8.83 -0.65
C LEU A 149 -6.52 9.64 -0.17
N GLN A 150 -7.73 9.22 -0.55
CA GLN A 150 -8.96 9.84 -0.07
C GLN A 150 -9.13 9.66 1.44
N PHE A 151 -8.84 8.46 1.96
CA PHE A 151 -8.83 8.22 3.40
C PHE A 151 -7.78 9.05 4.14
N VAL A 152 -6.55 9.16 3.62
CA VAL A 152 -5.51 10.03 4.22
C VAL A 152 -5.97 11.48 4.27
N LYS A 153 -6.59 11.98 3.20
CA LYS A 153 -7.19 13.30 3.19
C LYS A 153 -8.25 13.44 4.29
N GLU A 154 -9.10 12.43 4.47
CA GLU A 154 -10.12 12.43 5.53
C GLU A 154 -9.52 12.40 6.93
N ILE A 155 -8.50 11.58 7.24
CA ILE A 155 -7.86 11.59 8.57
C ILE A 155 -7.20 12.94 8.83
N VAL A 156 -6.42 13.45 7.88
CA VAL A 156 -5.74 14.75 8.04
C VAL A 156 -6.79 15.85 8.23
N GLU A 157 -7.88 15.81 7.48
CA GLU A 157 -9.00 16.72 7.68
C GLU A 157 -9.73 16.49 9.01
N MET A 158 -9.86 15.27 9.54
CA MET A 158 -10.45 15.01 10.86
C MET A 158 -9.57 15.55 11.99
N GLU A 159 -8.25 15.41 11.88
CA GLU A 159 -7.27 16.01 12.80
C GLU A 159 -7.33 17.54 12.75
N ILE A 160 -7.58 18.13 11.58
CA ILE A 160 -7.81 19.58 11.41
C ILE A 160 -9.21 19.99 11.92
N ARG A 161 -10.23 19.16 11.67
CA ARG A 161 -11.65 19.35 11.99
C ARG A 161 -12.04 18.80 13.36
N MET A 162 -11.17 18.86 14.36
CA MET A 162 -11.64 18.98 15.75
C MET A 162 -12.42 20.32 15.94
N LYS A 163 -13.53 20.47 15.20
CA LYS A 163 -14.54 21.52 15.34
C LYS A 163 -15.48 21.07 16.44
N LEU A 164 -15.39 21.74 17.58
CA LEU A 164 -16.59 21.92 18.40
C LEU A 164 -17.44 23.01 17.74
N PRO A 165 -18.77 22.92 17.78
CA PRO A 165 -19.64 24.02 17.42
C PRO A 165 -19.36 25.23 18.32
N GLU A 166 -19.45 26.42 17.74
CA GLU A 166 -19.52 27.74 18.38
C GLU A 166 -18.22 28.54 18.64
N LEU A 167 -18.40 29.84 18.35
CA LEU A 167 -17.51 31.01 18.38
C LEU A 167 -16.39 31.05 17.33
N GLY A 168 -16.24 32.08 16.49
CA GLY A 168 -16.78 33.45 16.49
C GLY A 168 -15.60 34.38 16.15
N ASP A 169 -15.72 35.14 15.07
CA ASP A 169 -14.66 36.00 14.50
C ASP A 169 -14.57 37.34 15.24
N VAL A 170 -13.36 37.81 15.62
CA VAL A 170 -13.12 39.19 16.12
C VAL A 170 -11.67 39.65 15.87
N ASP A 171 -11.55 40.90 15.45
CA ASP A 171 -10.33 41.63 15.05
C ASP A 171 -9.95 42.79 16.04
N ILE A 172 -8.65 43.14 16.05
CA ILE A 172 -7.87 44.29 16.59
C ILE A 172 -7.92 44.73 18.08
N GLY A 173 -6.73 44.81 18.71
CA GLY A 173 -6.42 45.78 19.79
C GLY A 173 -5.04 45.63 20.47
N ARG A 174 -4.11 46.58 20.23
CA ARG A 174 -2.71 46.61 20.74
C ARG A 174 -2.55 46.61 22.28
N LEU A 175 -1.35 46.25 22.76
CA LEU A 175 -0.46 46.93 23.76
C LEU A 175 0.51 45.89 24.37
N ARG A 176 1.83 45.94 24.16
CA ARG A 176 2.90 46.87 24.63
C ARG A 176 3.10 46.92 26.16
N GLN A 177 3.53 45.79 26.73
CA GLN A 177 4.43 45.58 27.90
C GLN A 177 4.17 44.16 28.42
N GLN A 178 5.10 43.24 28.18
CA GLN A 178 4.88 41.81 28.42
C GLN A 178 4.79 41.50 29.92
N ASN A 179 3.63 41.02 30.35
CA ASN A 179 3.36 40.54 31.71
C ASN A 179 3.93 39.13 31.91
N ALA A 180 4.54 38.85 33.06
CA ALA A 180 5.08 37.54 33.42
C ALA A 180 4.07 36.37 33.24
N GLY A 181 2.79 36.61 33.51
CA GLY A 181 1.73 35.61 33.31
C GLY A 181 1.50 35.18 31.85
N ARG A 182 1.86 36.00 30.85
CA ARG A 182 1.77 35.60 29.43
C ARG A 182 2.88 34.64 29.02
N VAL A 183 4.06 34.78 29.61
CA VAL A 183 5.18 33.87 29.34
C VAL A 183 4.87 32.49 29.91
N GLU A 184 4.26 32.42 31.10
CA GLU A 184 3.77 31.17 31.68
C GLU A 184 2.67 30.53 30.83
N GLN A 185 1.72 31.31 30.31
CA GLN A 185 0.67 30.81 29.40
C GLN A 185 1.24 30.29 28.08
N ALA A 186 2.18 31.02 27.47
CA ALA A 186 2.84 30.58 26.24
C ALA A 186 3.65 29.31 26.49
N PHE A 187 4.31 29.20 27.65
CA PHE A 187 5.06 28.02 28.05
C PHE A 187 4.15 26.81 28.26
N ASP A 188 3.04 26.96 29.01
CA ASP A 188 2.03 25.92 29.18
C ASP A 188 1.45 25.48 27.81
N MET A 189 1.16 26.44 26.93
CA MET A 189 0.68 26.17 25.58
C MET A 189 1.71 25.38 24.75
N LYS A 190 2.99 25.76 24.82
CA LYS A 190 4.07 25.03 24.15
C LYS A 190 4.20 23.61 24.68
N MET A 191 4.19 23.42 26.00
CA MET A 191 4.30 22.09 26.62
C MET A 191 3.14 21.17 26.24
N ARG A 192 1.91 21.69 26.20
CA ARG A 192 0.74 20.95 25.73
C ARG A 192 0.81 20.66 24.24
N LEU A 193 1.33 21.59 23.44
CA LEU A 193 1.49 21.41 21.99
C LEU A 193 2.52 20.32 21.70
N LEU A 194 3.62 20.27 22.46
CA LEU A 194 4.63 19.21 22.38
C LEU A 194 4.03 17.83 22.72
N ALA A 195 3.33 17.72 23.85
CA ALA A 195 2.72 16.46 24.27
C ALA A 195 1.62 15.99 23.30
N TYR A 196 0.79 16.91 22.81
CA TYR A 196 -0.26 16.58 21.85
C TYR A 196 0.32 16.19 20.47
N TRP A 197 1.42 16.81 20.06
CA TRP A 197 2.09 16.49 18.80
C TRP A 197 2.55 15.04 18.72
N GLU A 198 3.16 14.51 19.78
CA GLU A 198 3.56 13.11 19.84
C GLU A 198 2.36 12.16 19.68
N CYS A 199 1.24 12.47 20.35
CA CYS A 199 -0.01 11.72 20.21
C CYS A 199 -0.61 11.81 18.80
N VAL A 200 -0.52 12.96 18.12
CA VAL A 200 -0.99 13.11 16.73
C VAL A 200 -0.16 12.26 15.78
N VAL A 201 1.17 12.33 15.88
CA VAL A 201 2.07 11.57 15.00
C VAL A 201 1.85 10.06 15.18
N LEU A 202 1.77 9.57 16.42
CA LEU A 202 1.50 8.15 16.67
C LEU A 202 0.17 7.70 16.08
N ARG A 203 -0.91 8.46 16.32
CA ARG A 203 -2.24 8.13 15.77
C ARG A 203 -2.27 8.14 14.24
N LEU A 204 -1.58 9.10 13.61
CA LEU A 204 -1.47 9.15 12.15
C LEU A 204 -0.72 7.94 11.62
N VAL A 205 0.43 7.59 12.19
CA VAL A 205 1.23 6.44 11.77
C VAL A 205 0.47 5.13 11.99
N ASP A 206 -0.18 4.95 13.13
CA ASP A 206 -0.98 3.75 13.43
C ASP A 206 -2.18 3.61 12.48
N ALA A 207 -2.88 4.71 12.20
CA ALA A 207 -3.99 4.71 11.25
C ALA A 207 -3.51 4.38 9.83
N LEU A 208 -2.38 4.94 9.40
CA LEU A 208 -1.75 4.62 8.11
C LEU A 208 -1.37 3.14 8.04
N ALA A 209 -0.73 2.61 9.08
CA ALA A 209 -0.33 1.20 9.14
C ALA A 209 -1.53 0.27 8.98
N LEU A 210 -2.59 0.49 9.76
CA LEU A 210 -3.81 -0.32 9.73
C LEU A 210 -4.47 -0.27 8.35
N HIS A 211 -4.59 0.92 7.75
CA HIS A 211 -5.24 1.07 6.46
C HIS A 211 -4.41 0.54 5.30
N VAL A 212 -3.09 0.62 5.34
CA VAL A 212 -2.21 -0.04 4.36
C VAL A 212 -2.38 -1.55 4.42
N VAL A 213 -2.28 -2.14 5.62
CA VAL A 213 -2.43 -3.60 5.80
C VAL A 213 -3.81 -4.06 5.33
N HIS A 214 -4.86 -3.34 5.71
CA HIS A 214 -6.22 -3.65 5.27
C HIS A 214 -6.37 -3.52 3.74
N ALA A 215 -5.84 -2.45 3.14
CA ALA A 215 -5.94 -2.23 1.70
C ALA A 215 -5.17 -3.28 0.88
N VAL A 216 -3.97 -3.66 1.33
CA VAL A 216 -3.18 -4.74 0.71
C VAL A 216 -3.91 -6.07 0.82
N LYS A 217 -4.49 -6.39 1.98
CA LYS A 217 -5.29 -7.60 2.16
C LYS A 217 -6.50 -7.64 1.24
N ASN A 218 -7.28 -6.55 1.19
CA ASN A 218 -8.44 -6.40 0.32
C ASN A 218 -8.06 -6.50 -1.16
N LEU A 219 -6.89 -5.96 -1.56
CA LEU A 219 -6.38 -6.10 -2.92
C LEU A 219 -6.19 -7.58 -3.28
N VAL A 220 -5.47 -8.33 -2.44
CA VAL A 220 -5.07 -9.71 -2.75
C VAL A 220 -6.24 -10.69 -2.59
N GLU A 221 -7.04 -10.55 -1.54
CA GLU A 221 -8.05 -11.56 -1.19
C GLU A 221 -9.40 -11.31 -1.86
N ASP A 222 -9.82 -10.05 -1.99
CA ASP A 222 -11.21 -9.72 -2.36
C ASP A 222 -11.33 -9.11 -3.75
N GLN A 223 -10.36 -8.31 -4.20
CA GLN A 223 -10.49 -7.52 -5.43
C GLN A 223 -9.73 -8.07 -6.65
N LEU A 224 -8.62 -8.80 -6.44
CA LEU A 224 -7.76 -9.28 -7.53
C LEU A 224 -8.51 -10.10 -8.57
N ASP A 225 -9.19 -11.17 -8.14
CA ASP A 225 -9.90 -12.08 -9.03
C ASP A 225 -11.01 -11.36 -9.80
N ALA A 226 -11.76 -10.49 -9.11
CA ALA A 226 -12.87 -9.75 -9.71
C ALA A 226 -12.39 -8.73 -10.75
N GLU A 227 -11.32 -7.98 -10.46
CA GLU A 227 -10.77 -7.00 -11.40
C GLU A 227 -10.15 -7.70 -12.62
N VAL A 228 -9.41 -8.80 -12.42
CA VAL A 228 -8.86 -9.59 -13.53
C VAL A 228 -9.98 -10.19 -14.39
N MET A 229 -11.04 -10.71 -13.78
CA MET A 229 -12.21 -11.21 -14.53
C MET A 229 -12.89 -10.11 -15.33
N ASN A 230 -13.08 -8.93 -14.75
CA ASN A 230 -13.67 -7.79 -15.47
C ASN A 230 -12.77 -7.32 -16.63
N GLU A 231 -11.46 -7.38 -16.48
CA GLU A 231 -10.53 -6.95 -17.51
C GLU A 231 -10.43 -7.95 -18.66
N VAL A 232 -10.42 -9.24 -18.34
CA VAL A 232 -10.29 -10.33 -19.31
C VAL A 232 -11.64 -10.63 -20.00
N VAL A 233 -12.75 -10.55 -19.26
CA VAL A 233 -14.10 -10.92 -19.73
C VAL A 233 -14.98 -9.69 -20.00
N GLY A 234 -14.94 -8.68 -19.13
CA GLY A 234 -15.87 -7.55 -19.14
C GLY A 234 -15.56 -6.45 -20.17
N GLN A 235 -14.31 -6.32 -20.61
CA GLN A 235 -13.92 -5.28 -21.59
C GLN A 235 -14.32 -5.61 -23.05
N ARG A 236 -14.84 -6.81 -23.31
CA ARG A 236 -15.15 -7.28 -24.67
C ARG A 236 -16.64 -7.58 -24.79
N VAL A 237 -17.41 -6.56 -25.13
CA VAL A 237 -18.82 -6.67 -25.51
C VAL A 237 -18.94 -7.74 -26.62
N GLY A 238 -19.38 -8.95 -26.25
CA GLY A 238 -19.70 -10.04 -27.18
C GLY A 238 -18.74 -11.25 -27.26
N GLY A 239 -17.69 -11.35 -26.42
CA GLY A 239 -16.70 -12.44 -26.51
C GLY A 239 -16.96 -13.63 -25.57
N GLY A 240 -17.34 -14.79 -26.11
CA GLY A 240 -17.46 -16.06 -25.37
C GLY A 240 -16.11 -16.72 -25.02
N SER A 241 -16.16 -17.95 -24.49
CA SER A 241 -15.02 -18.78 -24.06
C SER A 241 -13.83 -18.85 -25.04
N ASN A 242 -14.11 -18.67 -26.34
CA ASN A 242 -13.16 -18.68 -27.43
C ASN A 242 -12.10 -17.55 -27.33
N GLU A 243 -12.44 -16.44 -26.68
CA GLU A 243 -11.54 -15.30 -26.52
C GLU A 243 -10.46 -15.55 -25.44
N ILE A 244 -10.86 -16.25 -24.37
CA ILE A 244 -9.95 -16.67 -23.30
C ILE A 244 -9.00 -17.76 -23.82
N GLU A 245 -9.46 -18.61 -24.73
CA GLU A 245 -8.61 -19.59 -25.41
C GLU A 245 -7.54 -18.92 -26.28
N LYS A 246 -7.89 -17.86 -27.03
CA LYS A 246 -6.91 -17.04 -27.75
C LYS A 246 -5.91 -16.36 -26.81
N MET A 247 -6.34 -15.99 -25.61
CA MET A 247 -5.44 -15.38 -24.63
C MET A 247 -4.47 -16.38 -24.01
N LEU A 248 -4.83 -17.66 -24.01
CA LEU A 248 -3.99 -18.78 -23.60
C LEU A 248 -3.18 -19.36 -24.79
N GLU A 249 -2.99 -18.57 -25.86
CA GLU A 249 -2.04 -18.91 -26.91
C GLU A 249 -0.60 -18.80 -26.39
N GLU A 250 0.16 -19.86 -26.65
CA GLU A 250 1.52 -19.98 -26.13
C GLU A 250 2.53 -19.26 -27.00
N SER A 251 3.63 -18.86 -26.38
CA SER A 251 4.78 -18.40 -27.14
C SER A 251 5.23 -19.48 -28.15
N PRO A 252 5.66 -19.10 -29.38
CA PRO A 252 6.15 -20.05 -30.37
C PRO A 252 7.29 -20.94 -29.85
N ALA A 253 8.13 -20.40 -28.96
CA ALA A 253 9.22 -21.14 -28.32
C ALA A 253 8.70 -22.22 -27.37
N THR A 254 7.75 -21.88 -26.49
CA THR A 254 7.12 -22.82 -25.56
C THR A 254 6.35 -23.92 -26.31
N ALA A 255 5.62 -23.55 -27.36
CA ALA A 255 4.89 -24.49 -28.22
C ALA A 255 5.83 -25.48 -28.92
N ALA A 256 6.94 -25.00 -29.50
CA ALA A 256 7.94 -25.85 -30.13
C ALA A 256 8.63 -26.81 -29.13
N MET A 257 8.95 -26.32 -27.92
CA MET A 257 9.54 -27.14 -26.87
C MET A 257 8.58 -28.24 -26.40
N ARG A 258 7.30 -27.92 -26.23
CA ARG A 258 6.26 -28.90 -25.89
C ARG A 258 6.13 -29.98 -26.95
N GLU A 259 6.12 -29.59 -28.22
CA GLU A 259 6.01 -30.55 -29.32
C GLU A 259 7.22 -31.49 -29.36
N ARG A 260 8.43 -30.96 -29.13
CA ARG A 260 9.64 -31.78 -28.99
C ARG A 260 9.53 -32.78 -27.84
N LEU A 261 9.09 -32.33 -26.67
CA LEU A 261 8.91 -33.19 -25.49
C LEU A 261 7.85 -34.27 -25.73
N ARG A 262 6.73 -33.93 -26.39
CA ARG A 262 5.69 -34.91 -26.75
C ARG A 262 6.24 -36.00 -27.66
N LYS A 263 7.02 -35.64 -28.68
CA LYS A 263 7.68 -36.61 -29.57
C LYS A 263 8.64 -37.51 -28.79
N SER A 264 9.47 -36.94 -27.91
CA SER A 264 10.37 -37.73 -27.06
C SER A 264 9.62 -38.69 -26.14
N ILE A 265 8.53 -38.26 -25.51
CA ILE A 265 7.69 -39.11 -24.65
C ILE A 265 7.09 -40.26 -25.46
N SER A 266 6.56 -40.00 -26.66
CA SER A 266 6.04 -41.05 -27.56
C SER A 266 7.10 -42.10 -27.88
N LEU A 267 8.30 -41.66 -28.27
CA LEU A 267 9.41 -42.57 -28.58
C LEU A 267 9.84 -43.41 -27.37
N LEU A 268 9.84 -42.81 -26.17
CA LEU A 268 10.15 -43.54 -24.94
C LEU A 268 9.07 -44.56 -24.58
N GLN A 269 7.79 -44.27 -24.84
CA GLN A 269 6.70 -45.23 -24.66
C GLN A 269 6.83 -46.40 -25.64
N GLU A 270 7.11 -46.14 -26.91
CA GLU A 270 7.36 -47.19 -27.90
C GLU A 270 8.57 -48.06 -27.53
N SER A 271 9.67 -47.44 -27.11
CA SER A 271 10.86 -48.16 -26.65
C SER A 271 10.56 -49.02 -25.43
N LYS A 272 9.79 -48.51 -24.46
CA LYS A 272 9.33 -49.27 -23.29
C LYS A 272 8.52 -50.50 -23.72
N ASP A 273 7.60 -50.37 -24.67
CA ASP A 273 6.79 -51.48 -25.15
C ASP A 273 7.62 -52.54 -25.90
N VAL A 274 8.65 -52.12 -26.65
CA VAL A 274 9.61 -53.04 -27.29
C VAL A 274 10.41 -53.79 -26.23
N VAL A 275 10.92 -53.10 -25.20
CA VAL A 275 11.67 -53.73 -24.11
C VAL A 275 10.78 -54.72 -23.34
N ALA A 276 9.53 -54.37 -23.06
CA ALA A 276 8.57 -55.28 -22.43
C ALA A 276 8.39 -56.58 -23.25
N LYS A 277 8.19 -56.46 -24.57
CA LYS A 277 8.10 -57.64 -25.47
C LYS A 277 9.36 -58.49 -25.48
N ILE A 278 10.54 -57.88 -25.37
CA ILE A 278 11.81 -58.62 -25.29
C ILE A 278 11.90 -59.36 -23.96
N MET A 279 11.55 -58.69 -22.84
CA MET A 279 11.53 -59.31 -21.52
C MET A 279 10.59 -60.51 -21.46
N ASP A 280 9.37 -60.39 -21.98
CA ASP A 280 8.41 -61.50 -22.03
C ASP A 280 8.98 -62.71 -22.79
N ARG A 281 9.66 -62.47 -23.92
CA ARG A 281 10.31 -63.53 -24.71
C ARG A 281 11.50 -64.18 -23.99
N VAL A 282 12.24 -63.42 -23.19
CA VAL A 282 13.36 -63.94 -22.39
C VAL A 282 12.81 -64.81 -21.24
N SER A 283 11.77 -64.36 -20.56
CA SER A 283 11.10 -65.14 -19.51
C SER A 283 10.58 -66.48 -20.03
N ILE A 284 9.93 -66.49 -21.21
CA ILE A 284 9.44 -67.74 -21.84
C ILE A 284 10.57 -68.71 -22.23
N ARG A 285 11.79 -68.21 -22.47
CA ARG A 285 12.95 -69.06 -22.84
C ARG A 285 13.75 -69.55 -21.64
N ALA A 286 13.47 -69.04 -20.44
CA ALA A 286 14.16 -69.40 -19.21
C ALA A 286 13.47 -70.52 -18.42
N ASP A 287 12.23 -70.88 -18.80
CA ASP A 287 11.48 -72.06 -18.38
C ASP A 287 11.66 -73.23 -19.37
#